data_AF-A0A7C6AXJ2-F1
#
_entry.id   AF-A0A7C6AXJ2-F1
#
_cell.length_a   1.000
_cell.length_b   1.000
_cell.length_c   1.000
_cell.angle_alpha   90.00
_cell.angle_beta   90.00
_cell.angle_gamma   90.00
#
_symmetry.space_group_name_H-M   'P 1'
#
loop_
_entity.id
_entity.type
_entity.pdbx_description
1 polymer ?
#
loop_
_entity_poly.entity_id
_entity_poly.type
_entity_poly.pdbx_seq_one_letter_code
_entity_poly.pdbx_strand_id
1 'polypeptide(L)'
;MLGFRLAGLALYYSATRAMRQFFIRRWRWRSCVPMTVLMYHYVGSDCTAPWVTSLAAFRRHVEWLSEHTDVVSLSEIQRRLAVGNTALRPCVAITFDDGYAANLDKALPLLLDAGMPVTFFVTATNMLNRQPFEHDLERGQTLRPISQRELRDLADSGVEIGSHGLTHADYSRLSETELIREIAESKIALEDLIGRPVRSLAVPFGQPRQMTDVVFRIAREAGYDCVCSAYGGYNVPGRHHYHIRRFHGDDSLLRLMNRVTVDPRLVWKTLFRDPISSEPVKESSYSPPVQVNHLLTSDDESSADKDKQTHSIGCASVPIVVLPFLNDTTCCLSDRPTLGGRP
;
A
#
# COMPACT_ATOMS: atom_id res chain seq x y z
N MET A 1 -25.18 5.99 -25.32
CA MET A 1 -25.07 6.66 -24.00
C MET A 1 -23.63 6.79 -23.47
N LEU A 2 -22.71 5.86 -23.74
CA LEU A 2 -21.31 5.94 -23.23
C LEU A 2 -20.54 7.17 -23.74
N GLY A 3 -20.71 7.55 -25.02
CA GLY A 3 -20.05 8.73 -25.61
C GLY A 3 -20.44 10.06 -24.95
N PHE A 4 -21.71 10.25 -24.60
CA PHE A 4 -22.17 11.47 -23.91
C PHE A 4 -21.59 11.61 -22.50
N ARG A 5 -21.44 10.49 -21.77
CA ARG A 5 -20.82 10.50 -20.43
C ARG A 5 -19.34 10.88 -20.49
N LEU A 6 -18.60 10.37 -21.49
CA LEU A 6 -17.19 10.73 -21.69
C LEU A 6 -17.03 12.19 -22.13
N ALA A 7 -17.87 12.67 -23.05
CA ALA A 7 -17.87 14.07 -23.47
C ALA A 7 -18.17 15.02 -22.29
N GLY A 8 -19.16 14.68 -21.47
CA GLY A 8 -19.47 15.43 -20.24
C GLY A 8 -18.30 15.45 -19.25
N LEU A 9 -17.61 14.31 -19.07
CA LEU A 9 -16.43 14.24 -18.20
C LEU A 9 -15.25 15.06 -18.75
N ALA A 10 -15.13 15.18 -20.08
CA ALA A 10 -14.06 15.94 -20.72
C ALA A 10 -14.33 17.45 -20.60
N LEU A 11 -15.56 17.87 -20.86
CA LEU A 11 -16.00 19.24 -20.61
C LEU A 11 -15.81 19.63 -19.14
N TYR A 12 -16.20 18.74 -18.22
CA TYR A 12 -15.98 18.94 -16.79
C TYR A 12 -14.50 19.10 -16.43
N TYR A 13 -13.64 18.23 -16.96
CA TYR A 13 -12.19 18.31 -16.73
C TYR A 13 -11.63 19.66 -17.18
N SER A 14 -11.97 20.09 -18.39
CA SER A 14 -11.53 21.37 -18.95
C SER A 14 -12.08 22.56 -18.15
N ALA A 15 -13.38 22.56 -17.84
CA ALA A 15 -14.04 23.63 -17.11
C ALA A 15 -13.53 23.80 -15.67
N THR A 16 -13.01 22.74 -15.05
CA THR A 16 -12.52 22.77 -13.65
C THR A 16 -11.01 22.96 -13.52
N ARG A 17 -10.25 23.07 -14.63
CA ARG A 17 -8.79 23.11 -14.61
C ARG A 17 -8.23 24.25 -13.75
N ALA A 18 -8.77 25.48 -13.88
CA ALA A 18 -8.32 26.62 -13.08
C ALA A 18 -8.59 26.43 -11.58
N MET A 19 -9.74 25.87 -11.23
CA MET A 19 -10.11 25.58 -9.83
C MET A 19 -9.19 24.52 -9.21
N ARG A 20 -8.82 23.47 -9.96
CA ARG A 20 -7.86 22.45 -9.50
C ARG A 20 -6.49 23.08 -9.18
N GLN A 21 -6.00 23.94 -10.07
CA GLN A 21 -4.74 24.66 -9.88
C GLN A 21 -4.79 25.59 -8.66
N PHE A 22 -5.93 26.26 -8.45
CA PHE A 22 -6.15 27.07 -7.25
C PHE A 22 -6.08 26.23 -5.96
N PHE A 23 -6.75 25.07 -5.91
CA PHE A 23 -6.71 24.20 -4.74
C PHE A 23 -5.31 23.63 -4.48
N ILE A 24 -4.60 23.16 -5.51
CA ILE A 24 -3.22 22.69 -5.38
C ILE A 24 -2.33 23.79 -4.80
N ARG A 25 -2.39 25.01 -5.36
CA ARG A 25 -1.63 26.16 -4.82
C ARG A 25 -1.95 26.39 -3.35
N ARG A 26 -3.23 26.38 -2.96
CA ARG A 26 -3.66 26.57 -1.56
C ARG A 26 -3.15 25.47 -0.62
N TRP A 27 -3.19 24.21 -1.02
CA TRP A 27 -2.67 23.11 -0.20
C TRP A 27 -1.14 23.08 -0.11
N ARG A 28 -0.44 23.55 -1.15
CA ARG A 28 1.02 23.70 -1.13
C ARG A 28 1.51 24.61 0.00
N TRP A 29 0.84 25.74 0.23
CA TRP A 29 1.16 26.65 1.35
C TRP A 29 1.04 26.00 2.73
N ARG A 30 0.36 24.85 2.83
CA ARG A 30 0.14 24.11 4.07
C ARG A 30 0.85 22.75 4.07
N SER A 31 1.72 22.48 3.10
CA SER A 31 2.40 21.20 2.91
C SER A 31 1.45 19.99 2.91
N CYS A 32 0.23 20.16 2.40
CA CYS A 32 -0.80 19.13 2.43
C CYS A 32 -1.38 18.82 1.04
N VAL A 33 -0.54 18.91 0.00
CA VAL A 33 -0.99 18.54 -1.36
C VAL A 33 -1.44 17.08 -1.37
N PRO A 34 -2.70 16.80 -1.77
CA PRO A 34 -3.21 15.44 -1.80
C PRO A 34 -2.42 14.58 -2.79
N MET A 35 -2.21 13.32 -2.43
CA MET A 35 -1.54 12.33 -3.25
C MET A 35 -2.52 11.23 -3.66
N THR A 36 -2.23 10.61 -4.79
CA THR A 36 -3.07 9.57 -5.40
C THR A 36 -2.34 8.24 -5.38
N VAL A 37 -3.04 7.16 -5.05
CA VAL A 37 -2.53 5.80 -5.23
C VAL A 37 -3.48 5.07 -6.18
N LEU A 38 -2.94 4.49 -7.24
CA LEU A 38 -3.69 3.75 -8.25
C LEU A 38 -3.55 2.26 -7.97
N MET A 39 -4.67 1.55 -8.03
CA MET A 39 -4.76 0.11 -7.80
C MET A 39 -5.22 -0.58 -9.09
N TYR A 40 -4.34 -1.43 -9.61
CA TYR A 40 -4.59 -2.34 -10.72
C TYR A 40 -4.66 -3.78 -10.21
N HIS A 41 -5.22 -4.69 -11.00
CA HIS A 41 -5.22 -6.12 -10.71
C HIS A 41 -4.61 -6.85 -11.91
N TYR A 42 -5.43 -7.37 -12.80
CA TYR A 42 -4.99 -8.00 -14.03
C TYR A 42 -4.99 -7.00 -15.19
N VAL A 43 -3.87 -6.92 -15.93
CA VAL A 43 -3.78 -6.13 -17.16
C VAL A 43 -3.72 -7.05 -18.37
N GLY A 44 -4.74 -6.99 -19.22
CA GLY A 44 -4.84 -7.83 -20.41
C GLY A 44 -6.19 -7.68 -21.12
N SER A 45 -6.27 -8.23 -22.32
CA SER A 45 -7.51 -8.28 -23.12
C SER A 45 -8.07 -9.70 -23.26
N ASP A 46 -7.42 -10.66 -22.62
CA ASP A 46 -7.66 -12.10 -22.68
C ASP A 46 -8.51 -12.62 -21.53
N CYS A 47 -8.97 -11.74 -20.64
CA CYS A 47 -9.76 -12.09 -19.47
C CYS A 47 -11.03 -11.24 -19.38
N THR A 48 -12.13 -11.88 -18.99
CA THR A 48 -13.43 -11.24 -18.73
C THR A 48 -13.69 -11.01 -17.23
N ALA A 49 -12.68 -11.24 -16.38
CA ALA A 49 -12.79 -11.00 -14.95
C ALA A 49 -13.15 -9.53 -14.65
N PRO A 50 -13.88 -9.26 -13.55
CA PRO A 50 -14.02 -7.90 -13.06
C PRO A 50 -12.64 -7.34 -12.68
N TRP A 51 -12.49 -6.02 -12.70
CA TRP A 51 -11.25 -5.32 -12.30
C TRP A 51 -10.06 -5.52 -13.25
N VAL A 52 -10.34 -5.87 -14.52
CA VAL A 52 -9.36 -5.91 -15.59
C VAL A 52 -9.18 -4.53 -16.22
N THR A 53 -7.92 -4.18 -16.50
CA THR A 53 -7.57 -3.04 -17.36
C THR A 53 -7.00 -3.58 -18.66
N SER A 54 -7.49 -3.10 -19.80
CA SER A 54 -6.90 -3.52 -21.08
C SER A 54 -5.46 -3.03 -21.19
N LEU A 55 -4.59 -3.83 -21.83
CA LEU A 55 -3.18 -3.46 -22.03
C LEU A 55 -3.04 -2.13 -22.79
N ALA A 56 -3.94 -1.88 -23.76
CA ALA A 56 -3.98 -0.64 -24.51
C ALA A 56 -4.34 0.56 -23.62
N ALA A 57 -5.32 0.42 -22.72
CA ALA A 57 -5.66 1.49 -21.78
C ALA A 57 -4.53 1.72 -20.76
N PHE A 58 -3.94 0.63 -20.24
CA PHE A 58 -2.82 0.72 -19.31
C PHE A 58 -1.60 1.43 -19.93
N ARG A 59 -1.23 1.12 -21.18
CA ARG A 59 -0.17 1.85 -21.90
C ARG A 59 -0.44 3.36 -21.95
N ARG A 60 -1.67 3.76 -22.27
CA ARG A 60 -2.08 5.18 -22.28
C ARG A 60 -2.02 5.82 -20.89
N HIS A 61 -2.29 5.05 -19.83
CA HIS A 61 -2.11 5.52 -18.46
C HIS A 61 -0.63 5.80 -18.16
N VAL A 62 0.26 4.84 -18.48
CA VAL A 62 1.70 4.98 -18.26
C VAL A 62 2.26 6.19 -19.02
N GLU A 63 1.95 6.31 -20.30
CA GLU A 63 2.36 7.46 -21.14
C GLU A 63 1.93 8.78 -20.48
N TRP A 64 0.64 8.91 -20.16
CA TRP A 64 0.13 10.15 -19.57
C TRP A 64 0.73 10.45 -18.19
N LEU A 65 0.87 9.45 -17.33
CA LEU A 65 1.46 9.60 -16.00
C LEU A 65 2.92 10.05 -16.08
N SER A 66 3.70 9.51 -17.03
CA SER A 66 5.12 9.85 -17.23
C SER A 66 5.30 11.33 -17.55
N GLU A 67 4.42 11.87 -18.38
CA GLU A 67 4.50 13.24 -18.87
C GLU A 67 3.97 14.25 -17.84
N HIS A 68 2.95 13.88 -17.05
CA HIS A 68 2.13 14.84 -16.29
C HIS A 68 2.23 14.73 -14.76
N THR A 69 2.89 13.71 -14.22
CA THR A 69 2.91 13.44 -12.77
C THR A 69 4.32 13.21 -12.24
N ASP A 70 4.46 13.20 -10.92
CA ASP A 70 5.60 12.67 -10.21
C ASP A 70 5.20 11.27 -9.70
N VAL A 71 5.64 10.22 -10.39
CA VAL A 71 5.40 8.84 -9.96
C VAL A 71 6.45 8.46 -8.92
N VAL A 72 6.00 8.03 -7.75
CA VAL A 72 6.86 7.69 -6.60
C VAL A 72 6.45 6.33 -6.02
N SER A 73 7.32 5.70 -5.23
CA SER A 73 6.98 4.46 -4.53
C SER A 73 5.87 4.67 -3.50
N LEU A 74 5.22 3.57 -3.11
CA LEU A 74 4.21 3.62 -2.05
C LEU A 74 4.84 4.02 -0.71
N SER A 75 6.04 3.51 -0.43
CA SER A 75 6.84 3.93 0.73
C SER A 75 7.09 5.46 0.75
N GLU A 76 7.33 6.09 -0.39
CA GLU A 76 7.50 7.56 -0.46
C GLU A 76 6.19 8.31 -0.23
N ILE A 77 5.05 7.79 -0.71
CA ILE A 77 3.73 8.33 -0.37
C ILE A 77 3.52 8.27 1.15
N GLN A 78 3.77 7.12 1.78
CA GLN A 78 3.63 6.93 3.23
C GLN A 78 4.48 7.96 3.99
N ARG A 79 5.76 8.13 3.60
CA ARG A 79 6.67 9.09 4.22
C ARG A 79 6.14 10.52 4.09
N ARG A 80 5.70 10.93 2.90
CA ARG A 80 5.14 12.27 2.63
C ARG A 80 3.83 12.53 3.37
N LEU A 81 3.03 11.51 3.68
CA LEU A 81 1.85 11.68 4.53
C LEU A 81 2.21 12.02 5.97
N ALA A 82 3.31 11.47 6.48
CA ALA A 82 3.80 11.75 7.81
C ALA A 82 4.46 13.14 7.92
N VAL A 83 5.32 13.51 6.96
CA VAL A 83 6.13 14.75 7.06
C VAL A 83 5.61 15.96 6.29
N GLY A 84 4.63 15.76 5.40
CA GLY A 84 4.11 16.81 4.51
C GLY A 84 4.51 16.62 3.05
N ASN A 85 3.68 17.18 2.16
CA ASN A 85 3.87 17.14 0.72
C ASN A 85 3.63 18.53 0.10
N THR A 86 4.63 19.02 -0.63
CA THR A 86 4.61 20.32 -1.33
C THR A 86 4.76 20.17 -2.85
N ALA A 87 4.57 18.95 -3.38
CA ALA A 87 4.73 18.64 -4.80
C ALA A 87 3.98 19.62 -5.70
N LEU A 88 4.65 20.03 -6.78
CA LEU A 88 4.09 20.92 -7.80
C LEU A 88 3.23 20.15 -8.80
N ARG A 89 3.70 18.96 -9.18
CA ARG A 89 3.00 18.02 -10.04
C ARG A 89 2.20 17.05 -9.16
N PRO A 90 1.11 16.46 -9.68
CA PRO A 90 0.41 15.40 -8.98
C PRO A 90 1.37 14.27 -8.61
N CYS A 91 1.35 13.86 -7.35
CA CYS A 91 2.18 12.77 -6.84
C CYS A 91 1.36 11.48 -6.83
N VAL A 92 1.88 10.44 -7.49
CA VAL A 92 1.14 9.20 -7.76
C VAL A 92 1.98 7.98 -7.38
N ALA A 93 1.41 7.00 -6.69
CA ALA A 93 1.97 5.65 -6.62
C ALA A 93 1.08 4.66 -7.40
N ILE A 94 1.70 3.63 -7.96
CA ILE A 94 1.05 2.59 -8.75
C ILE A 94 1.20 1.26 -8.03
N THR A 95 0.08 0.58 -7.81
CA THR A 95 0.05 -0.71 -7.12
C THR A 95 -0.72 -1.75 -7.92
N PHE A 96 -0.31 -3.01 -7.79
CA PHE A 96 -1.01 -4.17 -8.32
C PHE A 96 -1.37 -5.12 -7.20
N ASP A 97 -2.59 -5.65 -7.23
CA ASP A 97 -3.07 -6.61 -6.24
C ASP A 97 -3.06 -8.05 -6.82
N ASP A 98 -3.31 -9.01 -5.93
CA ASP A 98 -3.43 -10.46 -6.15
C ASP A 98 -2.13 -11.20 -6.53
N GLY A 99 -1.24 -10.56 -7.28
CA GLY A 99 0.01 -11.16 -7.71
C GLY A 99 -0.12 -12.01 -8.98
N TYR A 100 -0.95 -11.59 -9.94
CA TYR A 100 -1.07 -12.29 -11.23
C TYR A 100 0.24 -12.28 -12.03
N ALA A 101 0.75 -13.45 -12.39
CA ALA A 101 2.03 -13.59 -13.08
C ALA A 101 2.05 -12.96 -14.48
N ALA A 102 0.90 -12.90 -15.16
CA ALA A 102 0.81 -12.30 -16.49
C ALA A 102 1.25 -10.82 -16.51
N ASN A 103 1.18 -10.12 -15.38
CA ASN A 103 1.61 -8.73 -15.28
C ASN A 103 3.14 -8.58 -15.44
N LEU A 104 3.92 -9.64 -15.16
CA LEU A 104 5.38 -9.64 -15.36
C LEU A 104 5.75 -9.42 -16.83
N ASP A 105 4.96 -9.98 -17.75
CA ASP A 105 5.21 -9.89 -19.19
C ASP A 105 4.44 -8.72 -19.84
N LYS A 106 3.35 -8.26 -19.20
CA LYS A 106 2.41 -7.29 -19.79
C LYS A 106 2.57 -5.89 -19.21
N ALA A 107 2.35 -5.72 -17.92
CA ALA A 107 2.19 -4.40 -17.30
C ALA A 107 3.49 -3.85 -16.70
N LEU A 108 4.21 -4.68 -15.95
CA LEU A 108 5.42 -4.24 -15.24
C LEU A 108 6.53 -3.75 -16.17
N PRO A 109 6.81 -4.38 -17.34
CA PRO A 109 7.83 -3.88 -18.25
C PRO A 109 7.58 -2.42 -18.67
N LEU A 110 6.32 -2.04 -18.91
CA LEU A 110 5.96 -0.67 -19.28
C LEU A 110 6.29 0.35 -18.18
N LEU A 111 6.16 -0.04 -16.92
CA LEU A 111 6.50 0.82 -15.78
C LEU A 111 8.01 0.89 -15.57
N LEU A 112 8.69 -0.26 -15.63
CA LEU A 112 10.14 -0.35 -15.44
C LEU A 112 10.89 0.41 -16.53
N ASP A 113 10.50 0.26 -17.80
CA ASP A 113 11.07 0.99 -18.94
C ASP A 113 10.87 2.50 -18.81
N ALA A 114 9.76 2.93 -18.20
CA ALA A 114 9.46 4.33 -17.91
C ALA A 114 10.10 4.85 -16.61
N GLY A 115 10.88 4.02 -15.90
CA GLY A 115 11.49 4.38 -14.61
C GLY A 115 10.48 4.64 -13.49
N MET A 116 9.27 4.08 -13.58
CA MET A 116 8.20 4.29 -12.62
C MET A 116 8.24 3.25 -11.50
N PRO A 117 8.36 3.69 -10.23
CA PRO A 117 8.23 2.78 -9.10
C PRO A 117 6.85 2.12 -9.05
N VAL A 118 6.83 0.86 -8.62
CA VAL A 118 5.62 0.05 -8.50
C VAL A 118 5.65 -0.80 -7.24
N THR A 119 4.49 -0.97 -6.63
CA THR A 119 4.28 -1.92 -5.53
C THR A 119 3.43 -3.10 -6.02
N PHE A 120 3.91 -4.32 -5.82
CA PHE A 120 3.24 -5.55 -6.22
C PHE A 120 2.80 -6.32 -4.97
N PHE A 121 1.50 -6.31 -4.68
CA PHE A 121 0.90 -7.01 -3.57
C PHE A 121 0.60 -8.46 -3.95
N VAL A 122 0.97 -9.41 -3.08
CA VAL A 122 0.86 -10.84 -3.35
C VAL A 122 0.11 -11.55 -2.24
N THR A 123 -0.84 -12.41 -2.59
CA THR A 123 -1.44 -13.36 -1.64
C THR A 123 -0.50 -14.55 -1.46
N ALA A 124 -0.02 -14.75 -0.23
CA ALA A 124 1.08 -15.69 0.03
C ALA A 124 0.74 -17.14 -0.34
N THR A 125 -0.43 -17.66 0.07
CA THR A 125 -0.81 -19.07 -0.18
C THR A 125 -1.02 -19.36 -1.67
N ASN A 126 -1.65 -18.45 -2.41
CA ASN A 126 -1.82 -18.60 -3.86
C ASN A 126 -0.48 -18.68 -4.58
N MET A 127 0.48 -17.82 -4.20
CA MET A 127 1.84 -17.83 -4.74
C MET A 127 2.62 -19.09 -4.35
N LEU A 128 2.59 -19.48 -3.07
CA LEU A 128 3.32 -20.65 -2.57
C LEU A 128 2.82 -21.95 -3.20
N ASN A 129 1.50 -22.13 -3.27
CA ASN A 129 0.87 -23.35 -3.78
C ASN A 129 0.60 -23.33 -5.28
N ARG A 130 0.90 -22.20 -5.95
CA ARG A 130 0.60 -21.94 -7.37
C ARG A 130 -0.88 -22.16 -7.71
N GLN A 131 -1.76 -21.80 -6.79
CA GLN A 131 -3.20 -22.00 -6.92
C GLN A 131 -3.90 -20.74 -7.43
N PRO A 132 -4.61 -20.81 -8.58
CA PRO A 132 -5.48 -19.74 -9.04
C PRO A 132 -6.49 -19.31 -7.96
N PHE A 133 -7.01 -18.09 -8.06
CA PHE A 133 -8.04 -17.63 -7.13
C PHE A 133 -9.39 -18.30 -7.42
N GLU A 134 -10.13 -18.61 -6.36
CA GLU A 134 -11.45 -19.22 -6.46
C GLU A 134 -12.41 -18.38 -7.32
N HIS A 135 -12.38 -17.06 -7.13
CA HIS A 135 -13.22 -16.14 -7.90
C HIS A 135 -12.90 -16.09 -9.40
N ASP A 136 -11.69 -16.49 -9.81
CA ASP A 136 -11.33 -16.61 -11.21
C ASP A 136 -11.86 -17.92 -11.78
N LEU A 137 -11.68 -19.02 -11.02
CA LEU A 137 -12.16 -20.35 -11.39
C LEU A 137 -13.68 -20.38 -11.54
N GLU A 138 -14.43 -19.74 -10.64
CA GLU A 138 -15.89 -19.57 -10.72
C GLU A 138 -16.33 -18.88 -12.02
N ARG A 139 -15.44 -18.11 -12.65
CA ARG A 139 -15.69 -17.40 -13.92
C ARG A 139 -15.10 -18.12 -15.13
N GLY A 140 -14.63 -19.34 -14.96
CA GLY A 140 -13.98 -20.12 -16.02
C GLY A 140 -12.61 -19.57 -16.43
N GLN A 141 -11.96 -18.80 -15.56
CA GLN A 141 -10.64 -18.23 -15.78
C GLN A 141 -9.60 -18.98 -14.94
N THR A 142 -8.43 -19.25 -15.51
CA THR A 142 -7.32 -19.90 -14.79
C THR A 142 -6.11 -18.99 -14.82
N LEU A 143 -6.19 -17.90 -14.06
CA LEU A 143 -5.11 -16.92 -13.96
C LEU A 143 -4.04 -17.46 -13.01
N ARG A 144 -2.81 -17.55 -13.51
CA ARG A 144 -1.67 -18.08 -12.77
C ARG A 144 -1.14 -17.04 -11.76
N PRO A 145 -1.04 -17.37 -10.46
CA PRO A 145 -0.28 -16.54 -9.52
C PRO A 145 1.22 -16.53 -9.86
N ILE A 146 1.90 -15.47 -9.47
CA ILE A 146 3.36 -15.40 -9.52
C ILE A 146 3.97 -16.59 -8.75
N SER A 147 5.06 -17.15 -9.25
CA SER A 147 5.80 -18.20 -8.55
C SER A 147 6.81 -17.59 -7.56
N GLN A 148 7.27 -18.41 -6.61
CA GLN A 148 8.31 -18.02 -5.65
C GLN A 148 9.58 -17.47 -6.30
N ARG A 149 10.04 -18.11 -7.39
CA ARG A 149 11.23 -17.66 -8.13
C ARG A 149 10.98 -16.31 -8.79
N GLU A 150 9.87 -16.18 -9.52
CA GLU A 150 9.51 -14.93 -10.20
C GLU A 150 9.33 -13.78 -9.20
N LEU A 151 8.81 -14.05 -8.00
CA LEU A 151 8.65 -13.03 -6.95
C LEU A 151 9.99 -12.56 -6.39
N ARG A 152 10.95 -13.47 -6.19
CA ARG A 152 12.33 -13.10 -5.82
C ARG A 152 12.99 -12.28 -6.92
N ASP A 153 12.93 -12.74 -8.16
CA ASP A 153 13.50 -12.03 -9.31
C ASP A 153 12.88 -10.62 -9.44
N LEU A 154 11.57 -10.51 -9.22
CA LEU A 154 10.85 -9.23 -9.22
C LEU A 154 11.33 -8.32 -8.09
N ALA A 155 11.47 -8.83 -6.87
CA ALA A 155 12.01 -8.06 -5.75
C ALA A 155 13.44 -7.59 -6.06
N ASP A 156 14.31 -8.47 -6.55
CA ASP A 156 15.71 -8.15 -6.91
C ASP A 156 15.83 -7.07 -7.99
N SER A 157 14.82 -6.93 -8.85
CA SER A 157 14.74 -5.82 -9.83
C SER A 157 14.42 -4.44 -9.22
N GLY A 158 14.13 -4.39 -7.90
CA GLY A 158 13.82 -3.16 -7.18
C GLY A 158 12.32 -2.85 -7.05
N VAL A 159 11.44 -3.76 -7.49
CA VAL A 159 9.99 -3.63 -7.29
C VAL A 159 9.65 -3.85 -5.81
N GLU A 160 8.82 -2.98 -5.26
CA GLU A 160 8.37 -3.06 -3.86
C GLU A 160 7.34 -4.19 -3.73
N ILE A 161 7.61 -5.17 -2.86
CA ILE A 161 6.67 -6.26 -2.61
C ILE A 161 5.83 -5.95 -1.36
N GLY A 162 4.51 -6.06 -1.50
CA GLY A 162 3.55 -5.91 -0.42
C GLY A 162 2.78 -7.20 -0.14
N SER A 163 2.17 -7.29 1.04
CA SER A 163 1.28 -8.40 1.38
C SER A 163 -0.15 -8.15 0.91
N HIS A 164 -0.79 -9.17 0.32
CA HIS A 164 -2.23 -9.20 0.07
C HIS A 164 -2.94 -10.28 0.92
N GLY A 165 -2.48 -10.42 2.16
CA GLY A 165 -2.97 -11.44 3.09
C GLY A 165 -2.39 -12.83 2.81
N LEU A 166 -2.79 -13.79 3.64
CA LEU A 166 -2.29 -15.16 3.56
C LEU A 166 -3.10 -15.96 2.55
N THR A 167 -4.44 -15.90 2.64
CA THR A 167 -5.33 -16.74 1.81
C THR A 167 -6.32 -15.96 0.95
N HIS A 168 -6.23 -14.62 0.94
CA HIS A 168 -7.20 -13.74 0.28
C HIS A 168 -8.62 -13.83 0.88
N ALA A 169 -8.70 -14.10 2.20
CA ALA A 169 -9.97 -14.18 2.92
C ALA A 169 -10.68 -12.82 3.06
N ASP A 170 -12.01 -12.83 3.16
CA ASP A 170 -12.79 -11.64 3.50
C ASP A 170 -12.64 -11.34 5.00
N TYR A 171 -11.78 -10.38 5.34
CA TYR A 171 -11.48 -9.99 6.72
C TYR A 171 -12.70 -9.57 7.56
N SER A 172 -13.81 -9.20 6.92
CA SER A 172 -15.06 -8.89 7.64
C SER A 172 -15.76 -10.11 8.23
N ARG A 173 -15.31 -11.32 7.89
CA ARG A 173 -15.87 -12.60 8.33
C ARG A 173 -14.96 -13.36 9.28
N LEU A 174 -13.79 -12.82 9.60
CA LEU A 174 -12.77 -13.48 10.38
C LEU A 174 -12.83 -13.06 11.85
N SER A 175 -12.53 -14.00 12.74
CA SER A 175 -12.20 -13.73 14.14
C SER A 175 -10.85 -13.01 14.25
N GLU A 176 -10.57 -12.43 15.42
CA GLU A 176 -9.30 -11.76 15.65
C GLU A 176 -8.08 -12.69 15.49
N THR A 177 -8.17 -13.92 15.98
CA THR A 177 -7.11 -14.94 15.83
C THR A 177 -6.84 -15.25 14.35
N GLU A 178 -7.90 -15.38 13.55
CA GLU A 178 -7.78 -15.61 12.10
C GLU A 178 -7.19 -14.37 11.39
N LEU A 179 -7.53 -13.16 11.83
CA LEU A 179 -6.92 -11.93 11.30
C LEU A 179 -5.43 -11.83 11.63
N ILE A 180 -5.02 -12.19 12.86
CA ILE A 180 -3.60 -12.24 13.25
C ILE A 180 -2.85 -13.18 12.33
N ARG A 181 -3.39 -14.38 12.10
CA ARG A 181 -2.84 -15.35 11.17
C ARG A 181 -2.74 -14.79 9.75
N GLU A 182 -3.82 -14.27 9.19
CA GLU A 182 -3.85 -13.72 7.83
C GLU A 182 -2.83 -12.59 7.62
N ILE A 183 -2.64 -11.73 8.62
CA ILE A 183 -1.82 -10.51 8.50
C ILE A 183 -0.35 -10.78 8.82
N ALA A 184 -0.07 -11.49 9.92
CA ALA A 184 1.30 -11.72 10.40
C ALA A 184 1.99 -12.85 9.61
N GLU A 185 1.34 -14.00 9.40
CA GLU A 185 1.96 -15.12 8.68
C GLU A 185 2.21 -14.77 7.21
N SER A 186 1.36 -13.96 6.59
CA SER A 186 1.61 -13.48 5.21
C SER A 186 2.83 -12.59 5.11
N LYS A 187 3.07 -11.73 6.10
CA LYS A 187 4.28 -10.90 6.17
C LYS A 187 5.52 -11.77 6.27
N ILE A 188 5.54 -12.68 7.25
CA ILE A 188 6.67 -13.59 7.52
C ILE A 188 6.99 -14.42 6.28
N ALA A 189 5.98 -15.08 5.70
CA ALA A 189 6.17 -15.94 4.54
C ALA A 189 6.74 -15.19 3.33
N LEU A 190 6.34 -13.94 3.13
CA LEU A 190 6.89 -13.11 2.06
C LEU A 190 8.31 -12.65 2.41
N GLU A 191 8.56 -12.11 3.60
CA GLU A 191 9.88 -11.64 4.05
C GLU A 191 10.94 -12.76 4.00
N ASP A 192 10.60 -13.96 4.47
CA ASP A 192 11.46 -15.15 4.40
C ASP A 192 11.81 -15.50 2.95
N LEU A 193 10.85 -15.34 2.04
CA LEU A 193 11.03 -15.67 0.64
C LEU A 193 11.92 -14.67 -0.11
N ILE A 194 11.75 -13.37 0.15
CA ILE A 194 12.44 -12.29 -0.60
C ILE A 194 13.63 -11.68 0.14
N GLY A 195 13.88 -12.08 1.39
CA GLY A 195 15.02 -11.67 2.20
C GLY A 195 15.05 -10.17 2.55
N ARG A 196 13.89 -9.49 2.53
CA ARG A 196 13.76 -8.05 2.79
C ARG A 196 12.41 -7.70 3.40
N PRO A 197 12.28 -6.54 4.09
CA PRO A 197 11.04 -6.16 4.75
C PRO A 197 9.86 -5.97 3.79
N VAL A 198 8.69 -6.47 4.17
CA VAL A 198 7.40 -6.26 3.52
C VAL A 198 6.64 -5.19 4.30
N ARG A 199 6.58 -3.98 3.75
CA ARG A 199 6.18 -2.77 4.49
C ARG A 199 4.70 -2.46 4.43
N SER A 200 4.02 -2.88 3.37
CA SER A 200 2.63 -2.50 3.13
C SER A 200 1.71 -3.72 3.06
N LEU A 201 0.52 -3.59 3.63
CA LEU A 201 -0.58 -4.54 3.49
C LEU A 201 -1.67 -3.94 2.61
N ALA A 202 -2.07 -4.63 1.54
CA ALA A 202 -3.35 -4.39 0.87
C ALA A 202 -4.38 -5.36 1.41
N VAL A 203 -5.50 -4.87 1.94
CA VAL A 203 -6.54 -5.74 2.50
C VAL A 203 -7.38 -6.34 1.37
N PRO A 204 -7.58 -7.67 1.30
CA PRO A 204 -8.45 -8.30 0.31
C PRO A 204 -9.83 -7.63 0.25
N PHE A 205 -10.33 -7.38 -0.96
CA PHE A 205 -11.53 -6.58 -1.27
C PHE A 205 -11.47 -5.09 -0.87
N GLY A 206 -10.79 -4.76 0.22
CA GLY A 206 -10.42 -3.41 0.66
C GLY A 206 -11.58 -2.44 0.83
N GLN A 207 -12.81 -2.93 1.07
CA GLN A 207 -13.99 -2.08 1.28
C GLN A 207 -14.11 -1.67 2.75
N PRO A 208 -14.91 -0.64 3.11
CA PRO A 208 -15.01 -0.17 4.49
C PRO A 208 -15.32 -1.27 5.52
N ARG A 209 -16.07 -2.30 5.12
CA ARG A 209 -16.41 -3.44 6.00
C ARG A 209 -15.21 -4.30 6.40
N GLN A 210 -14.13 -4.34 5.60
CA GLN A 210 -12.88 -5.04 5.96
C GLN A 210 -11.86 -4.14 6.67
N MET A 211 -12.03 -2.81 6.59
CA MET A 211 -11.07 -1.84 7.12
C MET A 211 -11.44 -1.45 8.55
N THR A 212 -11.42 -2.43 9.48
CA THR A 212 -11.79 -2.24 10.89
C THR A 212 -10.58 -1.81 11.73
N ASP A 213 -10.83 -1.21 12.89
CA ASP A 213 -9.76 -0.80 13.82
C ASP A 213 -8.91 -1.99 14.30
N VAL A 214 -9.52 -3.17 14.40
CA VAL A 214 -8.83 -4.43 14.74
C VAL A 214 -7.80 -4.78 13.66
N VAL A 215 -8.16 -4.68 12.38
CA VAL A 215 -7.21 -4.91 11.25
C VAL A 215 -6.05 -3.92 11.29
N PHE A 216 -6.33 -2.64 11.52
CA PHE A 216 -5.27 -1.63 11.62
C PHE A 216 -4.34 -1.86 12.80
N ARG A 217 -4.88 -2.26 13.96
CA ARG A 217 -4.09 -2.60 15.15
C ARG A 217 -3.18 -3.80 14.90
N ILE A 218 -3.74 -4.92 14.44
CA ILE A 218 -2.98 -6.15 14.14
C ILE A 218 -1.89 -5.88 13.10
N ALA A 219 -2.21 -5.15 12.02
CA ALA A 219 -1.21 -4.81 11.01
C ALA A 219 -0.06 -3.99 11.59
N ARG A 220 -0.35 -3.08 12.53
CA ARG A 220 0.69 -2.27 13.18
C ARG A 220 1.54 -3.13 14.12
N GLU A 221 0.91 -4.00 14.90
CA GLU A 221 1.60 -4.96 15.78
C GLU A 221 2.49 -5.92 14.98
N ALA A 222 2.05 -6.33 13.79
CA ALA A 222 2.83 -7.15 12.86
C ALA A 222 3.97 -6.37 12.16
N GLY A 223 4.08 -5.05 12.34
CA GLY A 223 5.17 -4.24 11.78
C GLY A 223 4.99 -3.85 10.31
N TYR A 224 3.75 -3.67 9.85
CA TYR A 224 3.48 -2.94 8.61
C TYR A 224 3.61 -1.43 8.83
N ASP A 225 4.07 -0.71 7.81
CA ASP A 225 4.20 0.75 7.76
C ASP A 225 2.90 1.44 7.29
N CYS A 226 2.05 0.72 6.54
CA CYS A 226 0.74 1.19 6.11
C CYS A 226 -0.21 0.05 5.67
N VAL A 227 -1.51 0.38 5.63
CA VAL A 227 -2.60 -0.50 5.19
C VAL A 227 -3.38 0.18 4.07
N CYS A 228 -3.56 -0.52 2.94
CA CYS A 228 -4.19 -0.01 1.73
C CYS A 228 -5.63 -0.52 1.56
N SER A 229 -6.56 0.39 1.23
CA SER A 229 -7.96 0.09 0.89
C SER A 229 -8.24 0.20 -0.61
N ALA A 230 -9.43 -0.20 -1.04
CA ALA A 230 -9.88 -0.28 -2.43
C ALA A 230 -11.15 0.55 -2.73
N TYR A 231 -11.55 1.46 -1.83
CA TYR A 231 -12.80 2.24 -1.96
C TYR A 231 -12.62 3.69 -2.45
N GLY A 232 -11.40 4.07 -2.86
CA GLY A 232 -11.10 5.40 -3.40
C GLY A 232 -10.96 6.51 -2.34
N GLY A 233 -10.24 7.57 -2.72
CA GLY A 233 -10.03 8.77 -1.92
C GLY A 233 -8.61 9.29 -2.07
N TYR A 234 -8.41 10.56 -1.71
CA TYR A 234 -7.05 11.12 -1.68
C TYR A 234 -6.36 10.90 -0.35
N ASN A 235 -5.04 10.80 -0.40
CA ASN A 235 -4.18 10.71 0.76
C ASN A 235 -3.61 12.10 1.05
N VAL A 236 -4.00 12.70 2.17
CA VAL A 236 -3.64 14.07 2.53
C VAL A 236 -2.71 14.05 3.74
N PRO A 237 -1.54 14.70 3.68
CA PRO A 237 -0.64 14.77 4.83
C PRO A 237 -1.31 15.32 6.10
N GLY A 238 -0.92 14.81 7.26
CA GLY A 238 -1.43 15.23 8.57
C GLY A 238 -2.83 14.71 8.94
N ARG A 239 -3.37 13.74 8.21
CA ARG A 239 -4.61 13.01 8.59
C ARG A 239 -4.33 11.62 9.12
N HIS A 240 -4.27 10.65 8.22
CA HIS A 240 -4.04 9.23 8.52
C HIS A 240 -2.89 8.77 7.63
N HIS A 241 -1.65 8.82 8.12
CA HIS A 241 -0.50 8.34 7.34
C HIS A 241 -0.49 6.81 7.18
N TYR A 242 -1.18 6.11 8.07
CA TYR A 242 -1.19 4.65 8.12
C TYR A 242 -2.24 4.03 7.20
N HIS A 243 -3.33 4.75 6.93
CA HIS A 243 -4.40 4.27 6.05
C HIS A 243 -4.25 4.90 4.66
N ILE A 244 -3.94 4.08 3.66
CA ILE A 244 -3.78 4.49 2.27
C ILE A 244 -5.04 4.16 1.48
N ARG A 245 -5.59 5.17 0.81
CA ARG A 245 -6.72 5.03 -0.11
C ARG A 245 -6.24 4.92 -1.54
N ARG A 246 -6.87 4.01 -2.27
CA ARG A 246 -6.52 3.74 -3.66
C ARG A 246 -7.70 3.84 -4.58
N PHE A 247 -7.49 4.42 -5.76
CA PHE A 247 -8.47 4.43 -6.83
C PHE A 247 -8.21 3.28 -7.78
N HIS A 248 -9.26 2.55 -8.14
CA HIS A 248 -9.16 1.52 -9.17
C HIS A 248 -8.82 2.12 -10.54
N GLY A 249 -7.82 1.56 -11.21
CA GLY A 249 -7.39 1.95 -12.55
C GLY A 249 -8.20 1.27 -13.65
N ASP A 250 -9.43 1.73 -13.90
CA ASP A 250 -10.23 1.26 -15.04
C ASP A 250 -9.74 1.80 -16.40
N ASP A 251 -10.27 1.29 -17.51
CA ASP A 251 -9.89 1.65 -18.88
C ASP A 251 -10.04 3.14 -19.25
N SER A 252 -10.72 3.94 -18.44
CA SER A 252 -10.97 5.35 -18.75
C SER A 252 -9.79 6.24 -18.35
N LEU A 253 -8.92 6.54 -19.31
CA LEU A 253 -7.86 7.55 -19.16
C LEU A 253 -8.41 8.87 -18.60
N LEU A 254 -9.56 9.33 -19.09
CA LEU A 254 -10.16 10.57 -18.64
C LEU A 254 -10.59 10.53 -17.16
N ARG A 255 -11.03 9.38 -16.66
CA ARG A 255 -11.33 9.20 -15.24
C ARG A 255 -10.06 9.21 -14.41
N LEU A 256 -9.00 8.56 -14.89
CA LEU A 256 -7.66 8.64 -14.28
C LEU A 256 -7.20 10.09 -14.19
N MET A 257 -7.22 10.84 -15.30
CA MET A 257 -6.84 12.25 -15.34
C MET A 257 -7.63 13.08 -14.32
N ASN A 258 -8.95 12.91 -14.24
CA ASN A 258 -9.78 13.60 -13.27
C ASN A 258 -9.38 13.30 -11.82
N ARG A 259 -9.13 12.03 -11.50
CA ARG A 259 -8.72 11.59 -10.15
C ARG A 259 -7.33 12.12 -9.82
N VAL A 260 -6.34 11.88 -10.67
CA VAL A 260 -4.94 12.25 -10.42
C VAL A 260 -4.75 13.76 -10.31
N THR A 261 -5.48 14.56 -11.09
CA THR A 261 -5.43 16.04 -11.01
C THR A 261 -6.40 16.63 -9.97
N VAL A 262 -6.72 15.85 -8.93
CA VAL A 262 -7.59 16.20 -7.81
C VAL A 262 -8.98 16.65 -8.24
N ASP A 263 -9.89 15.70 -8.40
CA ASP A 263 -11.29 15.89 -8.76
C ASP A 263 -12.05 16.69 -7.69
N PRO A 264 -12.50 17.92 -7.99
CA PRO A 264 -13.25 18.74 -7.06
C PRO A 264 -14.47 18.05 -6.44
N ARG A 265 -15.12 17.12 -7.14
CA ARG A 265 -16.25 16.34 -6.63
C ARG A 265 -15.85 15.39 -5.51
N LEU A 266 -14.62 14.88 -5.55
CA LEU A 266 -14.08 13.90 -4.61
C LEU A 266 -13.33 14.56 -3.45
N VAL A 267 -12.89 15.81 -3.61
CA VAL A 267 -12.24 16.59 -2.54
C VAL A 267 -13.15 16.69 -1.32
N TRP A 268 -14.43 17.03 -1.50
CA TRP A 268 -15.35 17.16 -0.37
C TRP A 268 -15.57 15.83 0.37
N LYS A 269 -15.69 14.73 -0.39
CA LYS A 269 -15.80 13.38 0.18
C LYS A 269 -14.56 12.99 0.97
N THR A 270 -13.38 13.33 0.46
CA THR A 270 -12.09 13.03 1.11
C THR A 270 -11.90 13.87 2.38
N LEU A 271 -12.29 15.16 2.35
CA LEU A 271 -11.99 16.09 3.43
C LEU A 271 -13.04 16.10 4.56
N PHE A 272 -14.30 15.69 4.35
CA PHE A 272 -15.34 16.00 5.35
C PHE A 272 -16.25 14.83 5.77
N ARG A 273 -16.10 13.61 5.25
CA ARG A 273 -17.08 12.53 5.43
C ARG A 273 -16.48 11.19 5.89
N ASP A 274 -15.39 11.23 6.65
CA ASP A 274 -14.61 10.05 6.99
C ASP A 274 -15.01 9.44 8.34
N PRO A 275 -15.45 8.18 8.41
CA PRO A 275 -15.90 7.53 9.64
C PRO A 275 -14.79 6.79 10.41
N ILE A 276 -13.57 6.66 9.86
CA ILE A 276 -12.46 6.02 10.58
C ILE A 276 -11.97 7.00 11.65
N SER A 277 -12.08 6.58 12.92
CA SER A 277 -11.95 7.45 14.08
C SER A 277 -10.62 8.19 14.11
N SER A 278 -10.70 9.45 14.53
CA SER A 278 -9.62 10.43 14.61
C SER A 278 -8.73 10.27 15.85
N GLU A 279 -8.72 9.12 16.50
CA GLU A 279 -7.92 8.94 17.71
C GLU A 279 -6.49 8.53 17.31
N PRO A 280 -5.47 9.35 17.59
CA PRO A 280 -4.12 8.82 17.64
C PRO A 280 -4.09 7.76 18.74
N VAL A 281 -3.90 6.49 18.36
CA VAL A 281 -3.58 5.45 19.33
C VAL A 281 -2.35 5.94 20.07
N LYS A 282 -2.50 6.26 21.37
CA LYS A 282 -1.41 6.78 22.20
C LYS A 282 -0.21 5.84 22.09
N GLU A 283 0.95 6.37 21.73
CA GLU A 283 2.23 5.65 21.65
C GLU A 283 2.68 5.02 22.99
N SER A 284 1.93 5.20 24.09
CA SER A 284 2.35 4.82 25.44
C SER A 284 2.08 3.38 25.85
N SER A 285 1.74 2.48 24.93
CA SER A 285 1.53 1.05 25.24
C SER A 285 2.24 0.10 24.29
N TYR A 286 3.36 0.54 23.72
CA TYR A 286 4.22 -0.34 22.92
C TYR A 286 5.08 -1.20 23.86
N SER A 287 4.79 -2.50 23.91
CA SER A 287 5.80 -3.49 24.31
C SER A 287 6.45 -4.03 23.04
N PRO A 288 7.77 -4.26 23.02
CA PRO A 288 8.47 -4.78 21.85
C PRO A 288 7.90 -6.13 21.41
N PRO A 289 8.06 -6.50 20.13
CA PRO A 289 7.45 -7.70 19.55
C PRO A 289 7.81 -8.94 20.36
N VAL A 290 6.80 -9.70 20.75
CA VAL A 290 6.96 -11.04 21.31
C VAL A 290 7.60 -11.90 20.22
N GLN A 291 8.79 -12.44 20.51
CA GLN A 291 9.39 -13.46 19.65
C GLN A 291 8.43 -14.65 19.60
N VAL A 292 7.80 -14.84 18.44
CA VAL A 292 7.04 -16.07 18.16
C VAL A 292 8.09 -17.14 17.87
N ASN A 293 8.45 -17.91 18.89
CA ASN A 293 9.32 -19.07 18.70
C ASN A 293 8.61 -20.08 17.80
N HIS A 294 9.29 -20.46 16.71
CA HIS A 294 8.88 -21.53 15.81
C HIS A 294 8.61 -22.82 16.58
N LEU A 295 7.40 -23.37 16.44
CA LEU A 295 7.04 -24.70 16.90
C LEU A 295 6.34 -25.46 15.76
N LEU A 296 7.17 -26.01 14.90
CA LEU A 296 6.91 -27.07 13.92
C LEU A 296 8.28 -27.75 13.74
N THR A 297 8.57 -29.03 13.94
CA THR A 297 7.87 -30.28 14.28
C THR A 297 9.00 -31.30 14.56
N SER A 298 8.81 -32.26 15.47
CA SER A 298 9.07 -33.69 15.21
C SER A 298 8.90 -34.51 16.50
N ASP A 299 7.74 -35.15 16.63
CA ASP A 299 7.63 -36.45 17.27
C ASP A 299 8.13 -37.49 16.25
N ASP A 300 9.16 -38.27 16.59
CA ASP A 300 9.17 -39.74 16.48
C ASP A 300 10.56 -40.35 16.82
N GLU A 301 10.51 -41.17 17.88
CA GLU A 301 11.24 -42.39 18.23
C GLU A 301 12.71 -42.68 17.83
N SER A 302 13.50 -42.82 18.91
CA SER A 302 14.40 -43.96 19.24
C SER A 302 15.50 -44.43 18.26
N SER A 303 16.76 -44.29 18.69
CA SER A 303 17.59 -45.43 19.14
C SER A 303 19.03 -44.97 19.42
N ALA A 304 19.65 -45.62 20.38
CA ALA A 304 20.94 -45.30 20.96
C ALA A 304 22.12 -45.61 20.04
N ASP A 305 23.18 -44.78 20.05
CA ASP A 305 24.52 -45.26 20.43
C ASP A 305 25.48 -44.10 20.80
N LYS A 306 26.45 -44.44 21.64
CA LYS A 306 27.48 -43.63 22.28
C LYS A 306 28.57 -43.19 21.28
N ASP A 307 29.12 -41.99 21.44
CA ASP A 307 30.46 -41.72 21.98
C ASP A 307 30.94 -40.28 21.65
N LYS A 308 31.50 -39.60 22.67
CA LYS A 308 32.64 -38.63 22.66
C LYS A 308 32.61 -37.53 21.59
N GLN A 309 32.70 -36.23 21.93
CA GLN A 309 33.88 -35.60 22.51
C GLN A 309 33.60 -34.09 22.69
N THR A 310 34.06 -33.56 23.80
CA THR A 310 34.03 -32.16 24.22
C THR A 310 34.95 -31.27 23.38
N HIS A 311 34.46 -30.11 22.91
CA HIS A 311 35.26 -28.90 22.81
C HIS A 311 34.39 -27.64 22.96
N SER A 312 34.63 -26.94 24.06
CA SER A 312 34.08 -25.64 24.44
C SER A 312 34.98 -24.52 23.93
N ILE A 313 34.46 -23.66 23.06
CA ILE A 313 34.93 -22.28 22.78
C ILE A 313 33.68 -21.56 22.25
N GLY A 314 33.19 -20.43 22.72
CA GLY A 314 33.69 -19.36 23.58
C GLY A 314 32.91 -18.13 23.11
N CYS A 315 31.95 -17.70 23.93
CA CYS A 315 31.04 -16.58 23.64
C CYS A 315 31.84 -15.27 23.59
N ALA A 316 31.79 -14.54 22.48
CA ALA A 316 32.35 -13.20 22.37
C ALA A 316 31.23 -12.20 22.08
N SER A 317 30.77 -11.55 23.14
CA SER A 317 29.85 -10.43 23.18
C SER A 317 30.54 -9.16 22.67
N VAL A 318 29.97 -8.53 21.64
CA VAL A 318 30.38 -7.21 21.15
C VAL A 318 29.60 -6.15 21.95
N PRO A 319 30.25 -5.10 22.51
CA PRO A 319 29.56 -4.10 23.30
C PRO A 319 28.78 -3.13 22.39
N ILE A 320 27.47 -3.03 22.63
CA ILE A 320 26.62 -1.97 22.08
C ILE A 320 26.84 -0.70 22.91
N VAL A 321 27.34 0.35 22.27
CA VAL A 321 27.44 1.70 22.85
C VAL A 321 26.03 2.30 22.89
N VAL A 322 25.50 2.47 24.10
CA VAL A 322 24.25 3.19 24.37
C VAL A 322 24.58 4.69 24.44
N LEU A 323 24.11 5.46 23.45
CA LEU A 323 24.10 6.93 23.51
C LEU A 323 22.82 7.38 24.25
N PRO A 324 22.91 8.30 25.23
CA PRO A 324 21.74 8.76 25.97
C PRO A 324 20.87 9.70 25.12
N PHE A 325 19.60 9.34 25.00
CA PHE A 325 18.50 10.21 24.58
C PHE A 325 18.38 11.40 25.54
N LEU A 326 18.55 12.62 25.03
CA LEU A 326 18.13 13.85 25.71
C LEU A 326 16.67 14.14 25.32
N ASN A 327 15.79 13.97 26.30
CA ASN A 327 14.45 14.55 26.31
C ASN A 327 14.58 16.06 26.54
N ASP A 328 14.16 16.87 25.59
CA ASP A 328 13.77 18.26 25.84
C ASP A 328 12.40 18.54 25.20
N THR A 329 11.36 18.25 25.99
CA THR A 329 10.02 18.84 25.84
C THR A 329 9.97 20.11 26.67
N THR A 330 10.10 21.31 26.07
CA THR A 330 9.40 22.55 26.46
C THR A 330 9.76 23.74 25.55
N CYS A 331 8.81 24.68 25.41
CA CYS A 331 8.87 25.98 24.70
C CYS A 331 8.74 25.90 23.16
N CYS A 332 7.82 26.59 22.46
CA CYS A 332 7.14 27.85 22.73
C CYS A 332 5.68 27.83 22.20
N LEU A 333 4.74 28.21 23.08
CA LEU A 333 3.47 28.81 22.71
C LEU A 333 3.58 30.34 22.94
N SER A 334 2.75 31.08 22.20
CA SER A 334 2.51 32.53 22.20
C SER A 334 3.57 33.44 21.58
N ASP A 335 3.21 34.07 20.45
CA ASP A 335 2.86 35.50 20.47
C ASP A 335 2.08 35.90 19.20
N ARG A 336 0.87 36.48 19.41
CA ARG A 336 0.12 37.25 18.41
C ARG A 336 0.37 38.73 18.69
N PRO A 337 0.73 39.57 17.72
CA PRO A 337 0.71 41.01 17.92
C PRO A 337 -0.68 41.57 17.65
N THR A 338 -1.20 42.28 18.65
CA THR A 338 -2.35 43.17 18.60
C THR A 338 -1.99 44.46 17.85
N LEU A 339 -2.75 44.82 16.83
CA LEU A 339 -2.71 46.16 16.23
C LEU A 339 -3.65 47.08 17.00
N GLY A 340 -3.07 47.88 17.90
CA GLY A 340 -3.70 49.06 18.49
C GLY A 340 -3.44 50.30 17.61
N GLY A 341 -4.47 51.10 17.39
CA GLY A 341 -4.41 52.30 16.57
C GLY A 341 -4.13 53.60 17.33
N ARG A 342 -4.11 54.66 16.52
CA ARG A 342 -4.23 56.12 16.81
C ARG A 342 -2.97 56.83 17.28
N PRO A 343 -2.85 58.17 17.08
CA PRO A 343 -3.91 59.21 17.04
C PRO A 343 -4.81 59.25 15.80
#